data_AF-A0A3D5BMY4-F1
#
_entry.id   AF-A0A3D5BMY4-F1
#
_cell.length_a   1.000
_cell.length_b   1.000
_cell.length_c   1.000
_cell.angle_alpha   90.00
_cell.angle_beta   90.00
_cell.angle_gamma   90.00
#
_symmetry.space_group_name_H-M   'P 1'
#
loop_
_entity.id
_entity.type
_entity.pdbx_description
1 polymer ?
#
loop_
_entity_poly.entity_id
_entity_poly.type
_entity_poly.pdbx_seq_one_letter_code
_entity_poly.pdbx_strand_id
1 'polypeptide(L)'
;MNGFRIPGDDTKWQIVCDRLEITHSVRRYQKLCEYLSHKVSMAIGFKTYLNCVSSRLVCAVIHQLTGVAITASNLCLYKQHEVDLVGEVAKLLSLPIVNGINCQVKLTENGQLFFYPMPNAPSLALKSLMENRGVSVRDTLYQYWNVNGDYRVGDRRNWPSPFLLNLFRQYPDLMIKAPVSHDTPVRHGRLLRHLSRKFSSSQRLAINQLELETIIHEFCQQDLKQSRKIQAWLPSVGDITQVRYVETLTSEIRQSPYFYIKNVCPHRIAKIGSADRSNHRVKSDDLGVIVALNSRPETGDAQRIESIIRSELAKFHIHPIDGKKDHYAMHLIELAPLVLNILANKKSLHPLLHSITATSTSK
;
A
#
# COMPACT_ATOMS: atom_id res chain seq x y z
N MET A 1 8.41 36.36 -29.49
CA MET A 1 8.98 35.03 -29.22
C MET A 1 8.93 34.82 -27.72
N ASN A 2 7.87 34.16 -27.24
CA ASN A 2 7.68 33.90 -25.81
C ASN A 2 8.35 32.57 -25.50
N GLY A 3 9.36 32.61 -24.63
CA GLY A 3 10.08 31.43 -24.16
C GLY A 3 9.12 30.41 -23.57
N PHE A 4 9.19 29.18 -24.05
CA PHE A 4 8.62 28.02 -23.39
C PHE A 4 9.27 27.91 -21.99
N ARG A 5 8.57 28.37 -20.96
CA ARG A 5 8.87 27.98 -19.59
C ARG A 5 8.44 26.52 -19.44
N ILE A 6 9.43 25.64 -19.27
CA ILE A 6 9.21 24.26 -18.85
C ILE A 6 8.49 24.33 -17.48
N PRO A 7 7.28 23.76 -17.33
CA PRO A 7 6.64 23.68 -16.03
C PRO A 7 7.44 22.70 -15.15
N GLY A 8 8.09 23.23 -14.11
CA GLY A 8 8.69 22.42 -13.03
C GLY A 8 10.20 22.29 -13.04
N ASP A 9 10.94 23.40 -12.88
CA ASP A 9 12.10 23.36 -11.99
C ASP A 9 11.54 23.03 -10.60
N ASP A 10 11.39 21.74 -10.30
CA ASP A 10 10.92 21.27 -9.01
C ASP A 10 12.07 21.52 -8.02
N THR A 11 12.15 22.77 -7.52
CA THR A 11 13.25 23.37 -6.74
C THR A 11 13.80 22.41 -5.67
N LYS A 12 12.96 21.55 -5.09
CA LYS A 12 13.39 20.52 -4.14
C LYS A 12 14.30 19.45 -4.74
N TRP A 13 13.99 18.89 -5.92
CA TRP A 13 14.80 17.85 -6.55
C TRP A 13 16.12 18.40 -7.09
N GLN A 14 16.10 19.64 -7.54
CA GLN A 14 17.30 20.42 -7.84
C GLN A 14 18.21 20.51 -6.61
N ILE A 15 17.68 21.01 -5.49
CA ILE A 15 18.42 21.13 -4.21
C ILE A 15 18.92 19.76 -3.73
N VAL A 16 18.10 18.70 -3.83
CA VAL A 16 18.51 17.34 -3.47
C VAL A 16 19.74 16.91 -4.25
N CYS A 17 19.70 17.04 -5.57
CA CYS A 17 20.82 16.62 -6.41
C CYS A 17 22.05 17.50 -6.19
N ASP A 18 21.88 18.80 -5.96
CA ASP A 18 23.01 19.72 -5.70
C ASP A 18 23.69 19.40 -4.37
N ARG A 19 22.92 19.14 -3.30
CA ARG A 19 23.45 18.70 -2.00
C ARG A 19 24.12 17.33 -2.03
N LEU A 20 23.79 16.52 -3.03
CA LEU A 20 24.40 15.21 -3.27
C LEU A 20 25.54 15.29 -4.30
N GLU A 21 25.90 16.50 -4.77
CA GLU A 21 26.92 16.74 -5.79
C GLU A 21 26.66 15.97 -7.11
N ILE A 22 25.39 15.69 -7.41
CA ILE A 22 24.97 15.01 -8.63
C ILE A 22 24.88 16.05 -9.75
N THR A 23 25.99 16.16 -10.49
CA THR A 23 26.16 17.05 -11.67
C THR A 23 24.96 17.04 -12.61
N HIS A 24 24.57 18.24 -13.08
CA HIS A 24 23.62 18.44 -14.16
C HIS A 24 24.07 17.70 -15.42
N SER A 25 23.47 16.55 -15.66
CA SER A 25 23.75 15.70 -16.82
C SER A 25 22.45 15.06 -17.30
N VAL A 26 22.42 14.62 -18.55
CA VAL A 26 21.28 13.87 -19.13
C VAL A 26 20.97 12.60 -18.30
N ARG A 27 21.93 12.11 -17.51
CA ARG A 27 21.79 10.93 -16.63
C ARG A 27 21.64 11.27 -15.14
N ARG A 28 21.31 12.53 -14.78
CA ARG A 28 21.21 12.98 -13.38
C ARG A 28 20.36 12.04 -12.51
N TYR A 29 19.26 11.55 -13.07
CA TYR A 29 18.29 10.73 -12.35
C TYR A 29 18.77 9.31 -12.12
N GLN A 30 19.44 8.73 -13.11
CA GLN A 30 20.08 7.43 -12.97
C GLN A 30 21.22 7.49 -11.94
N LYS A 31 22.01 8.57 -11.95
CA LYS A 31 23.03 8.82 -10.90
C LYS A 31 22.41 8.94 -9.52
N LEU A 32 21.24 9.59 -9.38
CA LEU A 32 20.52 9.66 -8.11
C LEU A 32 20.07 8.28 -7.62
N CYS A 33 19.48 7.46 -8.51
CA CYS A 33 19.10 6.08 -8.19
C CYS A 33 20.30 5.23 -7.75
N GLU A 34 21.41 5.32 -8.47
CA GLU A 34 22.66 4.62 -8.18
C GLU A 34 23.26 5.08 -6.85
N TYR A 35 23.29 6.39 -6.60
CA TYR A 35 23.80 6.96 -5.36
C TYR A 35 22.97 6.52 -4.15
N LEU A 36 21.65 6.63 -4.22
CA LEU A 36 20.76 6.21 -3.13
C LEU A 36 20.88 4.70 -2.89
N SER A 37 20.87 3.90 -3.94
CA SER A 37 21.06 2.43 -3.84
C SER A 37 22.41 2.08 -3.21
N HIS A 38 23.48 2.78 -3.58
CA HIS A 38 24.80 2.58 -2.98
C HIS A 38 24.82 2.95 -1.49
N LYS A 39 24.24 4.10 -1.11
CA LYS A 39 24.16 4.51 0.31
C LYS A 39 23.32 3.53 1.14
N VAL A 40 22.23 3.01 0.59
CA VAL A 40 21.38 2.03 1.27
C VAL A 40 22.07 0.67 1.39
N SER A 41 22.78 0.20 0.36
CA SER A 41 23.46 -1.10 0.39
C SER A 41 24.65 -1.14 1.36
N MET A 42 25.28 0.03 1.59
CA MET A 42 26.34 0.22 2.58
C MET A 42 25.83 0.55 3.98
N ALA A 43 24.52 0.61 4.21
CA ALA A 43 23.97 0.98 5.50
C ALA A 43 24.07 -0.15 6.54
N ILE A 44 24.21 0.25 7.80
CA ILE A 44 24.06 -0.67 8.93
C ILE A 44 22.59 -1.12 8.99
N GLY A 45 22.37 -2.43 9.03
CA GLY A 45 21.02 -3.03 9.02
C GLY A 45 20.49 -3.37 7.62
N PHE A 46 21.25 -3.18 6.55
CA PHE A 46 20.87 -3.63 5.21
C PHE A 46 20.71 -5.16 5.15
N LYS A 47 19.64 -5.64 4.50
CA LYS A 47 19.20 -7.05 4.40
C LYS A 47 18.89 -7.77 5.71
N THR A 48 19.41 -7.33 6.84
CA THR A 48 19.05 -7.87 8.16
C THR A 48 17.77 -7.23 8.68
N TYR A 49 17.76 -5.90 8.85
CA TYR A 49 16.59 -5.14 9.24
C TYR A 49 15.82 -4.59 8.04
N LEU A 50 16.53 -4.02 7.06
CA LEU A 50 15.94 -3.48 5.83
C LEU A 50 15.85 -4.55 4.74
N ASN A 51 14.66 -5.12 4.54
CA ASN A 51 14.41 -6.17 3.54
C ASN A 51 13.34 -5.79 2.49
N CYS A 52 12.95 -4.52 2.42
CA CYS A 52 12.04 -3.98 1.41
C CYS A 52 12.30 -2.50 1.16
N VAL A 53 11.81 -1.98 0.04
CA VAL A 53 11.84 -0.55 -0.29
C VAL A 53 10.43 0.04 -0.20
N SER A 54 10.30 1.25 0.34
CA SER A 54 9.04 2.00 0.38
C SER A 54 9.28 3.46 0.00
N SER A 55 8.24 4.17 -0.42
CA SER A 55 8.34 5.62 -0.66
C SER A 55 8.78 6.37 0.60
N ARG A 56 8.30 5.96 1.77
CA ARG A 56 8.69 6.55 3.07
C ARG A 56 10.17 6.32 3.39
N LEU A 57 10.71 5.15 3.10
CA LEU A 57 12.15 4.87 3.22
C LEU A 57 12.96 5.80 2.32
N VAL A 58 12.61 5.90 1.03
CA VAL A 58 13.34 6.75 0.07
C VAL A 58 13.31 8.21 0.52
N CYS A 59 12.14 8.72 0.94
CA CYS A 59 12.00 10.06 1.52
C CYS A 59 12.90 10.26 2.75
N ALA A 60 12.91 9.30 3.68
CA ALA A 60 13.70 9.38 4.90
C ALA A 60 15.21 9.36 4.60
N VAL A 61 15.66 8.52 3.67
CA VAL A 61 17.07 8.48 3.24
C VAL A 61 17.48 9.80 2.60
N ILE A 62 16.68 10.34 1.67
CA ILE A 62 16.96 11.66 1.06
C ILE A 62 17.04 12.74 2.14
N HIS A 63 16.09 12.75 3.07
CA HIS A 63 16.09 13.73 4.15
C HIS A 63 17.32 13.62 5.04
N GLN A 64 17.78 12.41 5.39
CA GLN A 64 18.98 12.22 6.18
C GLN A 64 20.27 12.63 5.44
N LEU A 65 20.34 12.38 4.14
CA LEU A 65 21.52 12.71 3.34
C LEU A 65 21.59 14.19 2.94
N THR A 66 20.45 14.87 2.83
CA THR A 66 20.38 16.22 2.26
C THR A 66 19.72 17.24 3.16
N GLY A 67 18.99 16.85 4.21
CA GLY A 67 18.12 17.75 4.99
C GLY A 67 16.84 18.17 4.27
N VAL A 68 16.61 17.77 3.01
CA VAL A 68 15.42 18.17 2.24
C VAL A 68 14.25 17.25 2.54
N ALA A 69 13.11 17.82 2.91
CA ALA A 69 11.87 17.06 3.14
C ALA A 69 11.11 16.82 1.81
N ILE A 70 11.20 15.59 1.31
CA ILE A 70 10.46 15.08 0.14
C ILE A 70 9.26 14.26 0.63
N THR A 71 8.10 14.45 0.02
CA THR A 71 6.87 13.70 0.33
C THR A 71 6.56 12.62 -0.73
N ALA A 72 5.62 11.72 -0.43
CA ALA A 72 5.12 10.76 -1.42
C ALA A 72 4.50 11.45 -2.65
N SER A 73 3.88 12.63 -2.47
CA SER A 73 3.38 13.44 -3.58
C SER A 73 4.51 13.98 -4.45
N ASN A 74 5.62 14.41 -3.85
CA ASN A 74 6.82 14.82 -4.60
C ASN A 74 7.40 13.65 -5.42
N LEU A 75 7.46 12.44 -4.84
CA LEU A 75 7.89 11.24 -5.57
C LEU A 75 6.93 10.89 -6.72
N CYS A 76 5.62 11.08 -6.52
CA CYS A 76 4.63 10.80 -7.56
C CYS A 76 4.73 11.79 -8.72
N LEU A 77 4.87 13.08 -8.43
CA LEU A 77 5.12 14.12 -9.44
C LEU A 77 6.40 13.83 -10.20
N TYR A 78 7.48 13.52 -9.48
CA TYR A 78 8.76 13.14 -10.06
C TYR A 78 8.64 11.96 -11.04
N LYS A 79 7.90 10.90 -10.65
CA LYS A 79 7.61 9.76 -11.53
C LYS A 79 6.81 10.11 -12.79
N GLN A 80 5.92 11.11 -12.72
CA GLN A 80 5.13 11.53 -13.89
C GLN A 80 5.96 12.25 -14.95
N HIS A 81 7.00 12.95 -14.52
CA HIS A 81 7.86 13.75 -15.39
C HIS A 81 9.15 13.02 -15.78
N GLU A 82 9.61 12.08 -14.96
CA GLU A 82 10.95 11.51 -15.09
C GLU A 82 10.99 9.98 -14.87
N VAL A 83 11.35 9.50 -13.68
CA VAL A 83 11.60 8.08 -13.40
C VAL A 83 10.93 7.62 -12.11
N ASP A 84 10.57 6.34 -12.06
CA ASP A 84 10.11 5.69 -10.84
C ASP A 84 11.29 5.45 -9.88
N LEU A 85 11.66 6.49 -9.12
CA LEU A 85 12.79 6.45 -8.18
C LEU A 85 12.68 5.30 -7.17
N VAL A 86 11.47 5.03 -6.66
CA VAL A 86 11.23 3.94 -5.70
C VAL A 86 11.43 2.59 -6.40
N GLY A 87 10.90 2.45 -7.62
CA GLY A 87 11.04 1.25 -8.44
C GLY A 87 12.49 0.94 -8.80
N GLU A 88 13.24 1.93 -9.28
CA GLU A 88 14.64 1.75 -9.69
C GLU A 88 15.56 1.47 -8.49
N VAL A 89 15.39 2.16 -7.36
CA VAL A 89 16.15 1.84 -6.13
C VAL A 89 15.85 0.42 -5.65
N ALA A 90 14.58 0.00 -5.67
CA ALA A 90 14.20 -1.37 -5.30
C ALA A 90 14.83 -2.42 -6.22
N LYS A 91 14.85 -2.16 -7.53
CA LYS A 91 15.47 -3.00 -8.54
C LYS A 91 16.98 -3.11 -8.34
N LEU A 92 17.68 -2.00 -8.15
CA LEU A 92 19.14 -1.97 -7.92
C LEU A 92 19.54 -2.68 -6.62
N LEU A 93 18.71 -2.60 -5.59
CA LEU A 93 18.93 -3.29 -4.30
C LEU A 93 18.48 -4.76 -4.30
N SER A 94 17.78 -5.22 -5.34
CA SER A 94 17.11 -6.52 -5.39
C SER A 94 16.17 -6.75 -4.20
N LEU A 95 15.38 -5.73 -3.84
CA LEU A 95 14.41 -5.77 -2.74
C LEU A 95 12.97 -5.56 -3.24
N PRO A 96 11.97 -6.20 -2.62
CA PRO A 96 10.57 -5.97 -2.96
C PRO A 96 10.10 -4.58 -2.52
N ILE A 97 9.18 -4.00 -3.30
CA ILE A 97 8.51 -2.74 -2.94
C ILE A 97 7.34 -3.05 -2.01
N VAL A 98 7.26 -2.36 -0.86
CA VAL A 98 6.17 -2.52 0.10
C VAL A 98 5.63 -1.15 0.51
N ASN A 99 4.32 -0.96 0.34
CA ASN A 99 3.64 0.27 0.71
C ASN A 99 3.41 0.40 2.22
N GLY A 100 3.53 1.63 2.75
CA GLY A 100 3.14 1.97 4.12
C GLY A 100 4.09 1.50 5.23
N ILE A 101 5.26 0.97 4.88
CA ILE A 101 6.28 0.59 5.86
C ILE A 101 7.08 1.81 6.31
N ASN A 102 7.24 1.92 7.63
CA ASN A 102 8.04 2.94 8.31
C ASN A 102 9.34 2.33 8.85
N CYS A 103 10.43 3.06 8.71
CA CYS A 103 11.68 2.82 9.41
C CYS A 103 12.26 4.16 9.83
N GLN A 104 13.03 4.16 10.91
CA GLN A 104 13.87 5.31 11.19
C GLN A 104 15.21 5.14 10.48
N VAL A 105 15.73 6.27 10.00
CA VAL A 105 17.01 6.37 9.31
C VAL A 105 17.79 7.45 10.03
N LYS A 106 19.03 7.14 10.40
CA LYS A 106 19.99 8.10 10.94
C LYS A 106 21.28 8.04 10.13
N LEU A 107 21.97 9.17 10.07
CA LEU A 107 23.37 9.21 9.65
C LEU A 107 24.25 9.01 10.88
N THR A 108 25.19 8.07 10.82
CA THR A 108 26.23 7.91 11.85
C THR A 108 27.26 9.02 11.73
N GLU A 109 28.09 9.20 12.74
CA GLU A 109 29.21 10.16 12.74
C GLU A 109 30.15 9.93 11.55
N ASN A 110 30.27 8.68 11.07
CA ASN A 110 31.10 8.30 9.93
C ASN A 110 30.38 8.48 8.57
N GLY A 111 29.22 9.12 8.54
CA GLY A 111 28.46 9.35 7.30
C GLY A 111 27.77 8.11 6.73
N GLN A 112 27.65 7.04 7.51
CA GLN A 112 26.97 5.80 7.12
C GLN A 112 25.50 5.86 7.54
N LEU A 113 24.60 5.35 6.70
CA LEU A 113 23.20 5.23 7.10
C LEU A 113 23.03 4.09 8.11
N PHE A 114 22.18 4.29 9.11
CA PHE A 114 21.76 3.27 10.06
C PHE A 114 20.24 3.17 10.08
N PHE A 115 19.75 1.96 9.78
CA PHE A 115 18.33 1.63 9.83
C PHE A 115 17.97 1.01 11.17
N TYR A 116 16.95 1.55 11.82
CA TYR A 116 16.47 1.05 13.11
C TYR A 116 14.94 1.07 13.19
N PRO A 117 14.37 0.23 14.09
CA PRO A 117 12.93 0.20 14.29
C PRO A 117 12.37 1.52 14.75
N MET A 118 11.13 1.80 14.34
CA MET A 118 10.34 2.86 14.93
C MET A 118 10.24 2.63 16.44
N PRO A 119 10.19 3.68 17.30
CA PRO A 119 10.17 3.51 18.76
C PRO A 119 8.94 2.71 19.24
N ASN A 120 7.89 2.74 18.44
CA ASN A 120 6.64 2.03 18.63
C ASN A 120 6.50 0.84 17.68
N ALA A 121 7.58 0.28 17.17
CA ALA A 121 7.53 -0.93 16.37
C ALA A 121 7.02 -2.15 17.18
N PRO A 122 6.22 -3.05 16.58
CA PRO A 122 5.82 -4.33 17.21
C PRO A 122 6.99 -5.17 17.75
N SER A 123 8.12 -5.17 17.07
CA SER A 123 9.32 -5.86 17.53
C SER A 123 9.89 -5.27 18.83
N LEU A 124 9.93 -3.93 18.97
CA LEU A 124 10.37 -3.26 20.19
C LEU A 124 9.38 -3.47 21.34
N ALA A 125 8.10 -3.39 21.05
CA ALA A 125 7.03 -3.72 21.99
C ALA A 125 7.17 -5.12 22.59
N LEU A 126 7.45 -6.11 21.74
CA LEU A 126 7.67 -7.48 22.18
C LEU A 126 8.93 -7.60 23.04
N LYS A 127 10.02 -6.94 22.65
CA LYS A 127 11.26 -6.88 23.46
C LYS A 127 10.97 -6.32 24.85
N SER A 128 10.32 -5.17 24.95
CA SER A 128 9.96 -4.57 26.24
C SER A 128 9.04 -5.45 27.08
N LEU A 129 8.14 -6.22 26.46
CA LEU A 129 7.31 -7.20 27.16
C LEU A 129 8.14 -8.34 27.76
N MET A 130 9.09 -8.86 26.99
CA MET A 130 9.99 -9.93 27.44
C MET A 130 10.86 -9.47 28.62
N GLU A 131 11.30 -8.21 28.60
CA GLU A 131 12.10 -7.59 29.65
C GLU A 131 11.28 -7.25 30.91
N ASN A 132 10.08 -6.66 30.77
CA ASN A 132 9.30 -6.08 31.89
C ASN A 132 8.16 -6.96 32.42
N ARG A 133 7.94 -8.16 31.85
CA ARG A 133 7.04 -9.22 32.38
C ARG A 133 5.59 -8.80 32.74
N GLY A 134 4.94 -7.90 32.01
CA GLY A 134 3.61 -7.39 32.36
C GLY A 134 2.52 -7.49 31.27
N VAL A 135 1.31 -7.94 31.63
CA VAL A 135 0.12 -7.93 30.75
C VAL A 135 -0.37 -6.50 30.45
N SER A 136 -0.11 -5.53 31.36
CA SER A 136 -0.46 -4.11 31.16
C SER A 136 0.25 -3.46 29.97
N VAL A 137 1.42 -3.99 29.60
CA VAL A 137 2.21 -3.53 28.46
C VAL A 137 1.47 -3.77 27.14
N ARG A 138 0.71 -4.88 27.02
CA ARG A 138 -0.11 -5.18 25.83
C ARG A 138 -1.16 -4.11 25.57
N ASP A 139 -1.99 -3.85 26.57
CA ASP A 139 -3.15 -2.97 26.39
C ASP A 139 -2.71 -1.51 26.23
N THR A 140 -1.64 -1.11 26.92
CA THR A 140 -1.01 0.21 26.78
C THR A 140 -0.40 0.42 25.40
N LEU A 141 0.34 -0.57 24.86
CA LEU A 141 0.94 -0.47 23.53
C LEU A 141 -0.09 -0.53 22.41
N TYR A 142 -1.14 -1.33 22.56
CA TYR A 142 -2.22 -1.40 21.59
C TYR A 142 -2.98 -0.07 21.52
N GLN A 143 -3.28 0.53 22.68
CA GLN A 143 -3.85 1.88 22.77
C GLN A 143 -2.88 2.92 22.17
N TYR A 144 -1.59 2.85 22.52
CA TYR A 144 -0.57 3.77 21.99
C TYR A 144 -0.48 3.71 20.46
N TRP A 145 -0.47 2.51 19.86
CA TRP A 145 -0.47 2.36 18.41
C TRP A 145 -1.75 2.87 17.76
N ASN A 146 -2.89 2.66 18.41
CA ASN A 146 -4.18 3.14 17.92
C ASN A 146 -4.28 4.67 17.97
N VAL A 147 -3.69 5.30 18.99
CA VAL A 147 -3.71 6.76 19.20
C VAL A 147 -2.70 7.48 18.31
N ASN A 148 -1.47 6.97 18.16
CA ASN A 148 -0.42 7.67 17.40
C ASN A 148 -0.53 7.54 15.87
N GLY A 149 -1.42 6.68 15.36
CA GLY A 149 -1.72 6.59 13.93
C GLY A 149 -0.60 6.06 13.03
N ASP A 150 0.60 5.79 13.58
CA ASP A 150 1.74 5.24 12.84
C ASP A 150 1.47 3.84 12.27
N TYR A 151 0.58 3.09 12.93
CA TYR A 151 0.15 1.76 12.52
C TYR A 151 -1.38 1.67 12.56
N ARG A 152 -1.97 1.10 11.50
CA ARG A 152 -3.36 0.60 11.57
C ARG A 152 -3.35 -0.69 12.38
N VAL A 153 -3.49 -0.57 13.68
CA VAL A 153 -3.70 -1.72 14.57
C VAL A 153 -5.11 -2.23 14.30
N GLY A 154 -5.20 -3.42 13.70
CA GLY A 154 -6.48 -4.09 13.50
C GLY A 154 -6.97 -4.70 14.80
N ASP A 155 -6.98 -6.03 14.84
CA ASP A 155 -7.51 -6.81 15.96
C ASP A 155 -6.42 -7.28 16.93
N ARG A 156 -6.75 -7.38 18.24
CA ARG A 156 -5.92 -7.95 19.31
C ARG A 156 -5.38 -9.36 18.97
N ARG A 157 -6.01 -10.06 18.01
CA ARG A 157 -5.55 -11.33 17.42
C ARG A 157 -4.12 -11.35 16.86
N ASN A 158 -3.49 -10.19 16.68
CA ASN A 158 -2.09 -10.10 16.21
C ASN A 158 -1.03 -10.22 17.34
N TRP A 159 -1.46 -10.41 18.59
CA TRP A 159 -0.57 -10.55 19.75
C TRP A 159 0.06 -11.97 19.83
N PRO A 160 1.29 -12.12 20.38
CA PRO A 160 1.88 -13.43 20.62
C PRO A 160 1.00 -14.32 21.51
N SER A 161 1.04 -15.62 21.25
CA SER A 161 0.34 -16.61 22.06
C SER A 161 1.00 -16.76 23.44
N PRO A 162 0.25 -17.12 24.50
CA PRO A 162 0.83 -17.43 25.82
C PRO A 162 1.92 -18.51 25.77
N PHE A 163 1.74 -19.51 24.90
CA PHE A 163 2.74 -20.54 24.64
C PHE A 163 4.07 -19.95 24.16
N LEU A 164 4.03 -19.09 23.14
CA LEU A 164 5.23 -18.48 22.58
C LEU A 164 5.94 -17.59 23.61
N LEU A 165 5.17 -16.84 24.42
CA LEU A 165 5.73 -16.04 25.51
C LEU A 165 6.42 -16.92 26.57
N ASN A 166 5.81 -18.05 26.94
CA ASN A 166 6.41 -18.99 27.89
C ASN A 166 7.67 -19.65 27.33
N LEU A 167 7.69 -19.97 26.02
CA LEU A 167 8.88 -20.48 25.36
C LEU A 167 10.02 -19.46 25.43
N PHE A 168 9.80 -18.21 25.02
CA PHE A 168 10.85 -17.20 25.06
C PHE A 168 11.29 -16.82 26.47
N ARG A 169 10.46 -17.03 27.50
CA ARG A 169 10.90 -16.92 28.90
C ARG A 169 11.95 -17.96 29.28
N GLN A 170 11.96 -19.12 28.64
CA GLN A 170 12.96 -20.17 28.88
C GLN A 170 14.29 -19.88 28.18
N TYR A 171 14.31 -18.95 27.22
CA TYR A 171 15.49 -18.55 26.46
C TYR A 171 15.64 -17.03 26.49
N PRO A 172 16.06 -16.45 27.64
CA PRO A 172 16.12 -15.00 27.82
C PRO A 172 17.05 -14.28 26.84
N ASP A 173 18.03 -15.00 26.29
CA ASP A 173 18.99 -14.46 25.32
C ASP A 173 18.45 -14.39 23.88
N LEU A 174 17.30 -15.03 23.60
CA LEU A 174 16.69 -15.00 22.28
C LEU A 174 15.91 -13.72 22.06
N MET A 175 16.17 -13.07 20.92
CA MET A 175 15.52 -11.84 20.52
C MET A 175 14.81 -12.01 19.18
N ILE A 176 13.51 -11.72 19.14
CA ILE A 176 12.76 -11.66 17.89
C ILE A 176 13.03 -10.31 17.21
N LYS A 177 13.93 -10.31 16.23
CA LYS A 177 14.21 -9.16 15.38
C LYS A 177 13.49 -9.32 14.05
N ALA A 178 12.29 -8.74 13.94
CA ALA A 178 11.55 -8.73 12.68
C ALA A 178 12.16 -7.68 11.72
N PRO A 179 12.35 -8.02 10.43
CA PRO A 179 12.68 -7.02 9.42
C PRO A 179 11.58 -5.97 9.29
N VAL A 180 11.93 -4.78 8.81
CA VAL A 180 11.02 -3.63 8.69
C VAL A 180 9.72 -3.96 7.93
N SER A 181 9.79 -4.82 6.92
CA SER A 181 8.61 -5.27 6.17
C SER A 181 7.55 -5.97 7.03
N HIS A 182 7.97 -6.57 8.15
CA HIS A 182 7.14 -7.33 9.07
C HIS A 182 6.97 -6.62 10.42
N ASP A 183 7.53 -5.42 10.56
CA ASP A 183 7.44 -4.60 11.76
C ASP A 183 6.17 -3.73 11.76
N THR A 184 5.07 -4.36 11.37
CA THR A 184 3.70 -3.82 11.41
C THR A 184 2.81 -4.81 12.15
N PRO A 185 1.78 -4.38 12.90
CA PRO A 185 1.03 -5.28 13.78
C PRO A 185 0.53 -6.55 13.09
N VAL A 186 -0.07 -6.44 11.90
CA VAL A 186 -0.63 -7.58 11.16
C VAL A 186 0.46 -8.56 10.71
N ARG A 187 1.56 -8.06 10.14
CA ARG A 187 2.63 -8.92 9.62
C ARG A 187 3.47 -9.52 10.74
N HIS A 188 3.71 -8.76 11.79
CA HIS A 188 4.36 -9.25 13.01
C HIS A 188 3.52 -10.36 13.65
N GLY A 189 2.19 -10.18 13.75
CA GLY A 189 1.29 -11.22 14.23
C GLY A 189 1.26 -12.49 13.37
N ARG A 190 1.49 -12.37 12.05
CA ARG A 190 1.69 -13.54 11.18
C ARG A 190 3.01 -14.26 11.47
N LEU A 191 4.11 -13.50 11.63
CA LEU A 191 5.40 -14.04 12.03
C LEU A 191 5.32 -14.79 13.37
N LEU A 192 4.72 -14.17 14.41
CA LEU A 192 4.58 -14.80 15.73
C LEU A 192 3.74 -16.08 15.70
N ARG A 193 2.68 -16.13 14.88
CA ARG A 193 1.91 -17.35 14.66
C ARG A 193 2.73 -18.43 13.95
N HIS A 194 3.54 -18.05 12.97
CA HIS A 194 4.46 -18.99 12.31
C HIS A 194 5.46 -19.57 13.30
N LEU A 195 6.11 -18.72 14.11
CA LEU A 195 7.03 -19.15 15.16
C LEU A 195 6.34 -20.09 16.16
N SER A 196 5.15 -19.72 16.64
CA SER A 196 4.37 -20.58 17.57
C SER A 196 4.14 -21.98 17.01
N ARG A 197 3.76 -22.09 15.72
CA ARG A 197 3.54 -23.39 15.06
C ARG A 197 4.84 -24.17 14.90
N LYS A 198 5.91 -23.52 14.43
CA LYS A 198 7.20 -24.15 14.19
C LYS A 198 7.78 -24.75 15.48
N PHE A 199 7.69 -24.01 16.59
CA PHE A 199 8.14 -24.48 17.89
C PHE A 199 7.23 -25.51 18.54
N SER A 200 5.91 -25.45 18.28
CA SER A 200 4.99 -26.50 18.77
C SER A 200 5.24 -27.85 18.09
N SER A 201 5.68 -27.85 16.83
CA SER A 201 5.94 -29.07 16.06
C SER A 201 7.34 -29.67 16.24
N SER A 202 8.30 -28.89 16.76
CA SER A 202 9.68 -29.34 16.92
C SER A 202 9.90 -29.87 18.34
N GLN A 203 10.15 -31.17 18.48
CA GLN A 203 10.55 -31.80 19.76
C GLN A 203 11.92 -31.32 20.29
N ARG A 204 12.62 -30.41 19.59
CA ARG A 204 13.96 -29.92 19.93
C ARG A 204 13.88 -28.61 20.72
N LEU A 205 14.10 -28.68 22.03
CA LEU A 205 14.16 -27.55 22.98
C LEU A 205 15.59 -26.98 23.12
N ALA A 206 16.27 -26.75 22.01
CA ALA A 206 17.47 -25.90 22.00
C ALA A 206 17.52 -25.19 20.65
N ILE A 207 17.11 -23.92 20.64
CA ILE A 207 17.28 -23.03 19.48
C ILE A 207 18.23 -21.90 19.87
N ASN A 208 19.18 -21.59 18.99
CA ASN A 208 20.08 -20.45 19.17
C ASN A 208 19.60 -19.22 18.37
N GLN A 209 20.20 -18.06 18.61
CA GLN A 209 19.80 -16.80 17.97
C GLN A 209 19.93 -16.84 16.43
N LEU A 210 20.98 -17.48 15.91
CA LEU A 210 21.24 -17.57 14.47
C LEU A 210 20.16 -18.40 13.76
N GLU A 211 19.77 -19.52 14.36
CA GLU A 211 18.68 -20.36 13.88
C GLU A 211 17.35 -19.58 13.89
N LEU A 212 17.06 -18.85 14.96
CA LEU A 212 15.86 -18.02 15.06
C LEU A 212 15.84 -16.93 13.97
N GLU A 213 16.95 -16.23 13.77
CA GLU A 213 17.08 -15.19 12.74
C GLU A 213 16.90 -15.77 11.33
N THR A 214 17.42 -16.96 11.08
CA THR A 214 17.23 -17.69 9.80
C THR A 214 15.75 -17.99 9.56
N ILE A 215 15.06 -18.56 10.56
CA ILE A 215 13.62 -18.86 10.49
C ILE A 215 12.81 -17.60 10.21
N ILE A 216 13.10 -16.50 10.92
CA ILE A 216 12.41 -15.23 10.74
C ILE A 216 12.63 -14.72 9.32
N HIS A 217 13.88 -14.72 8.84
CA HIS A 217 14.23 -14.16 7.54
C HIS A 217 13.58 -14.93 6.39
N GLU A 218 13.64 -16.27 6.43
CA GLU A 218 12.98 -17.15 5.45
C GLU A 218 11.48 -16.90 5.40
N PHE A 219 10.80 -16.89 6.56
CA PHE A 219 9.36 -16.63 6.62
C PHE A 219 9.03 -15.25 6.05
N CYS A 220 9.77 -14.21 6.43
CA CYS A 220 9.49 -12.85 5.98
C CYS A 220 9.68 -12.70 4.47
N GLN A 221 10.70 -13.33 3.88
CA GLN A 221 10.87 -13.33 2.43
C GLN A 221 9.74 -14.08 1.71
N GLN A 222 9.33 -15.24 2.24
CA GLN A 222 8.23 -16.02 1.68
C GLN A 222 6.89 -15.26 1.75
N ASP A 223 6.58 -14.65 2.89
CA ASP A 223 5.35 -13.88 3.09
C ASP A 223 5.28 -12.62 2.19
N LEU A 224 6.43 -12.05 1.83
CA LEU A 224 6.50 -10.96 0.83
C LEU A 224 6.26 -11.43 -0.61
N LYS A 225 6.63 -12.68 -0.93
CA LYS A 225 6.42 -13.30 -2.25
C LYS A 225 5.00 -13.85 -2.42
N GLN A 226 4.27 -14.10 -1.33
CA GLN A 226 2.90 -14.55 -1.41
C GLN A 226 2.04 -13.48 -2.09
N SER A 227 1.45 -13.85 -3.23
CA SER A 227 0.43 -13.03 -3.87
C SER A 227 -0.68 -12.78 -2.83
N ARG A 228 -1.00 -11.50 -2.60
CA ARG A 228 -2.11 -11.15 -1.72
C ARG A 228 -3.34 -11.87 -2.26
N LYS A 229 -3.97 -12.70 -1.43
CA LYS A 229 -5.25 -13.32 -1.80
C LYS A 229 -6.23 -12.18 -2.04
N ILE A 230 -6.47 -11.90 -3.31
CA ILE A 230 -7.47 -10.97 -3.76
C ILE A 230 -8.82 -11.51 -3.28
N GLN A 231 -9.47 -10.78 -2.38
CA GLN A 231 -10.81 -11.13 -1.95
C GLN A 231 -11.81 -10.59 -2.96
N ALA A 232 -12.51 -11.51 -3.62
CA ALA A 232 -13.70 -11.15 -4.36
C ALA A 232 -14.76 -10.63 -3.38
N TRP A 233 -15.21 -9.40 -3.57
CA TRP A 233 -16.20 -8.75 -2.71
C TRP A 233 -17.48 -8.35 -3.47
N LEU A 234 -17.44 -8.39 -4.80
CA LEU A 234 -18.61 -8.23 -5.64
C LEU A 234 -19.22 -9.62 -5.93
N PRO A 235 -20.56 -9.73 -5.92
CA PRO A 235 -21.22 -10.98 -6.25
C PRO A 235 -20.98 -11.36 -7.71
N SER A 236 -20.92 -12.66 -7.99
CA SER A 236 -21.10 -13.15 -9.35
C SER A 236 -22.58 -13.01 -9.69
N VAL A 237 -22.93 -12.23 -10.73
CA VAL A 237 -24.33 -11.97 -11.08
C VAL A 237 -24.58 -12.24 -12.56
N GLY A 238 -25.39 -13.27 -12.84
CA GLY A 238 -25.93 -13.56 -14.17
C GLY A 238 -24.87 -13.71 -15.27
N ASP A 239 -25.17 -13.16 -16.44
CA ASP A 239 -24.35 -13.23 -17.66
C ASP A 239 -23.26 -12.13 -17.74
N ILE A 240 -23.04 -11.37 -16.65
CA ILE A 240 -21.99 -10.36 -16.63
C ILE A 240 -20.61 -11.03 -16.59
N THR A 241 -19.71 -10.54 -17.45
CA THR A 241 -18.29 -10.94 -17.55
C THR A 241 -17.62 -11.07 -16.18
N GLN A 242 -16.78 -12.09 -16.02
CA GLN A 242 -16.02 -12.34 -14.80
C GLN A 242 -15.32 -11.07 -14.30
N VAL A 243 -15.60 -10.65 -13.07
CA VAL A 243 -15.01 -9.45 -12.48
C VAL A 243 -13.50 -9.67 -12.30
N ARG A 244 -12.70 -8.85 -12.98
CA ARG A 244 -11.25 -8.81 -12.79
C ARG A 244 -10.93 -7.97 -11.56
N TYR A 245 -10.19 -8.54 -10.62
CA TYR A 245 -9.77 -7.80 -9.44
C TYR A 245 -8.31 -7.36 -9.55
N VAL A 246 -8.03 -6.12 -9.17
CA VAL A 246 -6.71 -5.48 -9.27
C VAL A 246 -6.35 -4.72 -8.00
N GLU A 247 -5.07 -4.48 -7.74
CA GLU A 247 -4.67 -3.64 -6.60
C GLU A 247 -4.90 -2.14 -6.87
N THR A 248 -4.71 -1.70 -8.12
CA THR A 248 -4.85 -0.30 -8.55
C THR A 248 -5.55 -0.20 -9.91
N LEU A 249 -6.26 0.90 -10.15
CA LEU A 249 -6.95 1.16 -11.41
C LEU A 249 -5.98 1.89 -12.37
N THR A 250 -5.15 1.14 -13.08
CA THR A 250 -4.15 1.70 -14.02
C THR A 250 -4.78 2.53 -15.13
N SER A 251 -3.97 3.32 -15.84
CA SER A 251 -4.44 4.11 -17.01
C SER A 251 -5.01 3.23 -18.12
N GLU A 252 -4.46 2.03 -18.30
CA GLU A 252 -4.96 1.02 -19.26
C GLU A 252 -6.38 0.58 -18.94
N ILE A 253 -6.70 0.41 -17.65
CA ILE A 253 -8.05 0.04 -17.20
C ILE A 253 -9.01 1.23 -17.34
N ARG A 254 -8.50 2.46 -17.23
CA ARG A 254 -9.28 3.72 -17.27
C ARG A 254 -9.40 4.33 -18.66
N GLN A 255 -9.31 3.53 -19.73
CA GLN A 255 -9.52 4.02 -21.09
C GLN A 255 -11.01 4.22 -21.36
N SER A 256 -11.40 5.44 -21.72
CA SER A 256 -12.77 5.79 -22.10
C SER A 256 -13.17 5.08 -23.41
N PRO A 257 -14.44 4.65 -23.56
CA PRO A 257 -15.56 4.93 -22.66
C PRO A 257 -15.71 3.94 -21.50
N TYR A 258 -15.98 4.47 -20.30
CA TYR A 258 -16.28 3.64 -19.12
C TYR A 258 -17.30 4.28 -18.17
N PHE A 259 -18.03 3.41 -17.47
CA PHE A 259 -18.83 3.76 -16.28
C PHE A 259 -18.05 3.36 -15.02
N TYR A 260 -18.19 4.10 -13.93
CA TYR A 260 -17.48 3.80 -12.68
C TYR A 260 -18.34 3.97 -11.43
N ILE A 261 -17.92 3.27 -10.39
CA ILE A 261 -18.42 3.38 -9.02
C ILE A 261 -17.20 3.49 -8.13
N LYS A 262 -17.06 4.53 -7.33
CA LYS A 262 -15.88 4.70 -6.47
C LYS A 262 -16.22 5.24 -5.11
N ASN A 263 -15.35 4.98 -4.15
CA ASN A 263 -15.40 5.61 -2.86
C ASN A 263 -14.91 7.06 -2.96
N VAL A 264 -15.55 7.97 -2.22
CA VAL A 264 -15.10 9.34 -2.06
C VAL A 264 -14.53 9.48 -0.65
N CYS A 265 -13.21 9.45 -0.58
CA CYS A 265 -12.48 9.72 0.67
C CYS A 265 -12.51 11.23 0.98
N PRO A 266 -12.59 11.63 2.27
CA PRO A 266 -12.60 10.78 3.47
C PRO A 266 -13.99 10.33 3.95
N HIS A 267 -15.06 10.80 3.32
CA HIS A 267 -16.43 10.72 3.87
C HIS A 267 -17.09 9.34 3.79
N ARG A 268 -16.39 8.32 3.27
CA ARG A 268 -16.88 6.95 3.08
C ARG A 268 -18.22 6.87 2.30
N ILE A 269 -18.51 7.88 1.48
CA ILE A 269 -19.66 7.92 0.58
C ILE A 269 -19.26 7.35 -0.79
N ALA A 270 -20.20 6.77 -1.52
CA ALA A 270 -19.96 6.25 -2.85
C ALA A 270 -20.40 7.25 -3.92
N LYS A 271 -19.69 7.23 -5.05
CA LYS A 271 -19.99 8.03 -6.23
C LYS A 271 -20.11 7.10 -7.44
N ILE A 272 -21.12 7.31 -8.26
CA ILE A 272 -21.17 6.73 -9.61
C ILE A 272 -20.83 7.81 -10.64
N GLY A 273 -20.48 7.41 -11.85
CA GLY A 273 -20.37 8.35 -12.95
C GLY A 273 -19.91 7.73 -14.25
N SER A 274 -19.88 8.56 -15.28
CA SER A 274 -19.50 8.19 -16.63
C SER A 274 -18.27 8.94 -17.12
N ALA A 275 -17.59 8.33 -18.08
CA ALA A 275 -16.45 8.88 -18.77
C ALA A 275 -16.48 8.45 -20.24
N ASP A 276 -17.22 9.16 -21.08
CA ASP A 276 -17.24 8.88 -22.53
C ASP A 276 -15.94 9.34 -23.21
N ARG A 277 -15.41 10.50 -22.81
CA ARG A 277 -14.24 11.15 -23.45
C ARG A 277 -13.12 11.55 -22.47
N SER A 278 -13.17 11.13 -21.21
CA SER A 278 -12.27 11.63 -20.16
C SER A 278 -11.72 10.53 -19.26
N ASN A 279 -10.41 10.26 -19.38
CA ASN A 279 -9.74 9.21 -18.59
C ASN A 279 -9.42 9.64 -17.14
N HIS A 280 -9.72 10.89 -16.76
CA HIS A 280 -9.29 11.47 -15.48
C HIS A 280 -10.36 11.46 -14.37
N ARG A 281 -11.54 10.89 -14.62
CA ARG A 281 -12.64 10.84 -13.62
C ARG A 281 -12.33 9.91 -12.44
N VAL A 282 -11.54 8.87 -12.68
CA VAL A 282 -11.04 7.92 -11.68
C VAL A 282 -9.52 8.04 -11.58
N LYS A 283 -8.96 8.01 -10.37
CA LYS A 283 -7.51 8.03 -10.10
C LYS A 283 -6.99 6.61 -9.84
N SER A 284 -5.68 6.40 -9.96
CA SER A 284 -5.07 5.08 -9.76
C SER A 284 -5.23 4.51 -8.34
N ASP A 285 -5.32 5.40 -7.34
CA ASP A 285 -5.49 5.12 -5.92
C ASP A 285 -6.95 5.15 -5.45
N ASP A 286 -7.90 5.45 -6.35
CA ASP A 286 -9.32 5.36 -6.03
C ASP A 286 -9.70 3.89 -5.77
N LEU A 287 -10.45 3.66 -4.69
CA LEU A 287 -11.12 2.38 -4.46
C LEU A 287 -12.44 2.38 -5.25
N GLY A 288 -12.64 1.41 -6.13
CA GLY A 288 -13.79 1.42 -7.02
C GLY A 288 -13.91 0.25 -7.97
N VAL A 289 -14.92 0.36 -8.82
CA VAL A 289 -15.29 -0.54 -9.90
C VAL A 289 -15.35 0.27 -11.19
N ILE A 290 -14.73 -0.24 -12.25
CA ILE A 290 -14.78 0.30 -13.60
C ILE A 290 -15.46 -0.73 -14.50
N VAL A 291 -16.43 -0.26 -15.26
CA VAL A 291 -17.12 -1.01 -16.30
C VAL A 291 -16.71 -0.40 -17.63
N ALA A 292 -15.76 -1.04 -18.30
CA ALA A 292 -15.30 -0.64 -19.63
C ALA A 292 -16.35 -1.02 -20.68
N LEU A 293 -16.52 -0.19 -21.69
CA LEU A 293 -17.56 -0.37 -22.72
C LEU A 293 -16.94 -0.73 -24.07
N ASN A 294 -17.67 -1.50 -24.88
CA ASN A 294 -17.30 -1.85 -26.26
C ASN A 294 -17.55 -0.70 -27.26
N SER A 295 -18.18 0.38 -26.79
CA SER A 295 -18.61 1.48 -27.64
C SER A 295 -17.49 2.49 -27.91
N ARG A 296 -17.74 3.42 -28.84
CA ARG A 296 -16.83 4.53 -29.10
C ARG A 296 -17.20 5.75 -28.25
N PRO A 297 -16.24 6.62 -27.88
CA PRO A 297 -16.49 7.85 -27.11
C PRO A 297 -17.60 8.78 -27.64
N GLU A 298 -17.91 8.72 -28.94
CA GLU A 298 -18.91 9.57 -29.57
C GLU A 298 -20.34 9.11 -29.33
N THR A 299 -20.56 7.85 -28.94
CA THR A 299 -21.91 7.28 -28.78
C THR A 299 -22.60 7.72 -27.49
N GLY A 300 -21.86 8.18 -26.48
CA GLY A 300 -22.42 8.63 -25.19
C GLY A 300 -22.97 7.49 -24.32
N ASP A 301 -22.56 6.25 -24.58
CA ASP A 301 -23.10 5.08 -23.89
C ASP A 301 -22.76 5.02 -22.39
N ALA A 302 -21.63 5.59 -21.95
CA ALA A 302 -21.31 5.63 -20.54
C ALA A 302 -22.28 6.55 -19.79
N GLN A 303 -22.57 7.73 -20.34
CA GLN A 303 -23.58 8.63 -19.81
C GLN A 303 -24.98 8.01 -19.84
N ARG A 304 -25.32 7.26 -20.90
CA ARG A 304 -26.59 6.54 -21.00
C ARG A 304 -26.73 5.49 -19.90
N ILE A 305 -25.68 4.69 -19.66
CA ILE A 305 -25.63 3.72 -18.56
C ILE A 305 -25.80 4.43 -17.22
N GLU A 306 -25.07 5.52 -16.96
CA GLU A 306 -25.20 6.30 -15.72
C GLU A 306 -26.66 6.75 -15.51
N SER A 307 -27.32 7.28 -16.54
CA SER A 307 -28.71 7.71 -16.45
C SER A 307 -29.66 6.56 -16.11
N ILE A 308 -29.47 5.39 -16.74
CA ILE A 308 -30.30 4.21 -16.48
C ILE A 308 -30.09 3.72 -15.04
N ILE A 309 -28.84 3.62 -14.59
CA ILE A 309 -28.52 3.23 -13.21
C ILE A 309 -29.15 4.20 -12.20
N ARG A 310 -29.04 5.52 -12.42
CA ARG A 310 -29.66 6.53 -11.54
C ARG A 310 -31.17 6.35 -11.45
N SER A 311 -31.84 6.13 -12.59
CA SER A 311 -33.28 5.90 -12.63
C SER A 311 -33.69 4.60 -11.93
N GLU A 312 -32.91 3.52 -12.06
CA GLU A 312 -33.21 2.26 -11.37
C GLU A 312 -32.95 2.36 -9.86
N LEU A 313 -31.86 2.99 -9.42
CA LEU A 313 -31.60 3.24 -7.99
C LEU A 313 -32.72 4.04 -7.33
N ALA A 314 -33.26 5.05 -8.03
CA ALA A 314 -34.37 5.86 -7.53
C ALA A 314 -35.65 5.04 -7.26
N LYS A 315 -35.88 3.93 -7.99
CA LYS A 315 -37.01 3.02 -7.73
C LYS A 315 -36.89 2.28 -6.41
N PHE A 316 -35.68 2.15 -5.88
CA PHE A 316 -35.38 1.59 -4.57
C PHE A 316 -35.25 2.67 -3.48
N HIS A 317 -35.70 3.90 -3.76
CA HIS A 317 -35.53 5.07 -2.88
C HIS A 317 -34.07 5.41 -2.55
N ILE A 318 -33.14 4.99 -3.42
CA ILE A 318 -31.71 5.33 -3.30
C ILE A 318 -31.46 6.57 -4.15
N HIS A 319 -31.45 7.73 -3.51
CA HIS A 319 -31.25 9.03 -4.15
C HIS A 319 -29.85 9.59 -3.87
N PRO A 320 -29.30 10.42 -4.77
CA PRO A 320 -28.10 11.18 -4.48
C PRO A 320 -28.28 12.07 -3.25
N ILE A 321 -27.17 12.38 -2.58
CA ILE A 321 -27.11 13.37 -1.49
C ILE A 321 -27.60 14.72 -2.01
N ASP A 322 -28.38 15.43 -1.20
CA ASP A 322 -28.91 16.76 -1.53
C ASP A 322 -27.82 17.70 -2.08
N GLY A 323 -28.13 18.35 -3.20
CA GLY A 323 -27.20 19.24 -3.90
C GLY A 323 -26.08 18.53 -4.67
N LYS A 324 -26.03 17.20 -4.70
CA LYS A 324 -25.11 16.40 -5.52
C LYS A 324 -25.87 15.57 -6.55
N LYS A 325 -25.29 15.41 -7.75
CA LYS A 325 -25.93 14.65 -8.84
C LYS A 325 -25.71 13.14 -8.74
N ASP A 326 -24.55 12.75 -8.22
CA ASP A 326 -23.93 11.45 -8.46
C ASP A 326 -23.25 10.85 -7.20
N HIS A 327 -23.37 11.52 -6.05
CA HIS A 327 -22.86 11.04 -4.77
C HIS A 327 -24.00 10.47 -3.93
N TYR A 328 -23.77 9.34 -3.29
CA TYR A 328 -24.76 8.59 -2.51
C TYR A 328 -24.24 8.40 -1.09
N ALA A 329 -25.10 8.59 -0.08
CA ALA A 329 -24.80 8.34 1.33
C ALA A 329 -24.78 6.83 1.64
N MET A 330 -24.02 6.06 0.85
CA MET A 330 -23.85 4.61 0.96
C MET A 330 -22.38 4.27 0.82
N HIS A 331 -21.94 3.18 1.44
CA HIS A 331 -20.59 2.69 1.24
C HIS A 331 -20.45 2.01 -0.13
N LEU A 332 -19.23 2.04 -0.68
CA LEU A 332 -18.92 1.37 -1.95
C LEU A 332 -19.30 -0.12 -1.94
N ILE A 333 -19.08 -0.79 -0.80
CA ILE A 333 -19.37 -2.22 -0.61
C ILE A 333 -20.88 -2.54 -0.67
N GLU A 334 -21.74 -1.53 -0.48
CA GLU A 334 -23.19 -1.67 -0.53
C GLU A 334 -23.73 -1.25 -1.90
N LEU A 335 -23.26 -0.11 -2.42
CA LEU A 335 -23.76 0.44 -3.68
C LEU A 335 -23.30 -0.37 -4.90
N ALA A 336 -22.04 -0.81 -4.94
CA ALA A 336 -21.50 -1.47 -6.13
C ALA A 336 -22.20 -2.80 -6.46
N PRO A 337 -22.49 -3.70 -5.49
CA PRO A 337 -23.29 -4.89 -5.76
C PRO A 337 -24.67 -4.60 -6.35
N LEU A 338 -25.36 -3.56 -5.86
CA LEU A 338 -26.68 -3.16 -6.37
C LEU A 338 -26.60 -2.68 -7.81
N VAL A 339 -25.62 -1.83 -8.13
CA VAL A 339 -25.43 -1.33 -9.49
C VAL A 339 -25.05 -2.46 -10.44
N LEU A 340 -24.16 -3.38 -10.04
CA LEU A 340 -23.85 -4.56 -10.85
C LEU A 340 -25.07 -5.44 -11.06
N ASN A 341 -25.91 -5.61 -10.05
CA ASN A 341 -27.16 -6.36 -10.19
C ASN A 341 -28.13 -5.69 -11.17
N ILE A 342 -28.21 -4.35 -11.18
CA ILE A 342 -29.01 -3.61 -12.18
C ILE A 342 -28.44 -3.85 -13.58
N LEU A 343 -27.12 -3.72 -13.77
CA LEU A 343 -26.47 -4.00 -15.05
C LEU A 343 -26.75 -5.44 -15.52
N ALA A 344 -26.73 -6.41 -14.60
CA ALA A 344 -26.92 -7.83 -14.93
C ALA A 344 -28.34 -8.12 -15.40
N ASN A 345 -29.33 -7.45 -14.81
CA ASN A 345 -30.74 -7.68 -15.15
C ASN A 345 -31.25 -6.80 -16.31
N LYS A 346 -30.47 -5.80 -16.76
CA LYS A 346 -30.81 -4.96 -17.92
C LYS A 346 -30.13 -5.48 -19.18
N LYS A 347 -30.75 -6.49 -19.81
CA LYS A 347 -30.26 -7.13 -21.05
C LYS A 347 -29.90 -6.16 -22.17
N SER A 348 -30.61 -5.02 -22.27
CA SER A 348 -30.33 -3.97 -23.26
C SER A 348 -28.96 -3.32 -23.11
N LEU A 349 -28.30 -3.45 -21.96
CA LEU A 349 -26.98 -2.89 -21.69
C LEU A 349 -25.85 -3.87 -21.99
N HIS A 350 -26.13 -5.19 -22.00
CA HIS A 350 -25.11 -6.22 -22.10
C HIS A 350 -24.20 -6.09 -23.34
N PRO A 351 -24.71 -5.78 -24.55
CA PRO A 351 -23.85 -5.62 -25.72
C PRO A 351 -22.83 -4.48 -25.58
N LEU A 352 -23.12 -3.49 -24.71
CA LEU A 352 -22.25 -2.35 -24.47
C LEU A 352 -21.10 -2.69 -23.51
N LEU A 353 -21.23 -3.74 -22.70
CA LEU A 353 -20.27 -4.04 -21.64
C LEU A 353 -19.09 -4.85 -22.21
N HIS A 354 -17.87 -4.37 -21.99
CA HIS A 354 -16.65 -5.06 -22.38
C HIS A 354 -16.09 -5.88 -21.23
N SER A 355 -15.78 -5.21 -20.12
CA SER A 355 -15.18 -5.85 -18.94
C SER A 355 -15.52 -5.09 -17.67
N ILE A 356 -15.45 -5.80 -16.55
CA ILE A 356 -15.61 -5.22 -15.22
C ILE A 356 -14.32 -5.44 -14.44
N THR A 357 -13.74 -4.35 -13.95
CA THR A 357 -12.54 -4.38 -13.12
C THR A 357 -12.83 -3.72 -11.77
N ALA A 358 -12.45 -4.36 -10.67
CA ALA A 358 -12.66 -3.84 -9.32
C ALA A 358 -11.36 -3.81 -8.52
N THR A 359 -11.19 -2.80 -7.67
CA THR A 359 -10.09 -2.78 -6.71
C THR A 359 -10.30 -3.88 -5.66
N SER A 360 -9.27 -4.66 -5.41
CA SER A 360 -9.23 -5.64 -4.35
C SER A 360 -9.25 -4.95 -2.98
N THR A 361 -10.10 -5.41 -2.07
CA THR A 361 -10.04 -5.00 -0.68
C THR A 361 -9.03 -5.89 0.03
N SER A 362 -7.90 -5.33 0.46
CA SER A 362 -6.94 -6.05 1.30
C SER A 362 -7.55 -6.32 2.68
N LYS A 363 -7.49 -7.57 3.16
CA LYS A 363 -7.67 -7.89 4.59
C LYS A 363 -6.52 -7.35 5.43
#